data_AF-A0A511B2Y8-F1
#
_entry.id   AF-A0A511B2Y8-F1
#
_cell.length_a   1.000
_cell.length_b   1.000
_cell.length_c   1.000
_cell.angle_alpha   90.00
_cell.angle_beta   90.00
_cell.angle_gamma   90.00
#
_symmetry.space_group_name_H-M   'P 1'
#
loop_
_entity.id
_entity.type
_entity.pdbx_description
1 polymer ?
#
loop_
_entity_poly.entity_id
_entity_poly.type
_entity_poly.pdbx_seq_one_letter_code
_entity_poly.pdbx_strand_id
1 'polypeptide(L)'
;MTSKPAESDLITSMKGSEAAKAGHTLASSETTLKQMETLSTLALDRDGGFQELRGGDLGVRIATTEAERDAAQALRYKVFFEEMGARPDERTFRTKRDVDEFDEVADHLLVIDHAISSGAEGVVGTYRLLRSDAAEKLGRFYTSSEYDISTLTEFPGRLLEVGRSCVERGHRGRSAMQLLWRGIASYIFLHRIDVLFGCASLAGTNPDALADELTYLHHNHLAPPALRIRALPDRYVEMQRTDPHALDFRACVNKLPPLIKGYLRLGGYVGDGAVVDEQFNTTDVAVLVKSELLADKYYRHYERRLRDALD
;
A
#
# COMPACT_ATOMS: atom_id res chain seq x y z
N MET A 1 49.14 -51.39 -15.45
CA MET A 1 50.24 -51.34 -14.46
C MET A 1 50.09 -50.01 -13.73
N THR A 2 49.39 -50.01 -12.58
CA THR A 2 50.00 -49.89 -11.22
C THR A 2 50.77 -48.57 -11.10
N SER A 3 50.51 -47.64 -10.20
CA SER A 3 50.07 -47.74 -8.81
C SER A 3 50.07 -46.31 -8.20
N LYS A 4 49.18 -46.02 -7.24
CA LYS A 4 49.39 -44.99 -6.20
C LYS A 4 50.49 -45.46 -5.22
N PRO A 5 51.15 -44.58 -4.45
CA PRO A 5 50.73 -44.20 -3.07
C PRO A 5 50.84 -42.67 -2.80
N ALA A 6 50.13 -42.02 -1.86
CA ALA A 6 50.27 -41.99 -0.37
C ALA A 6 51.68 -41.53 0.07
N GLU A 7 51.91 -40.65 1.07
CA GLU A 7 51.26 -40.44 2.37
C GLU A 7 51.98 -39.29 3.13
N SER A 8 51.29 -38.65 4.10
CA SER A 8 51.85 -38.10 5.37
C SER A 8 52.83 -36.90 5.32
N ASP A 9 53.02 -35.99 6.28
CA ASP A 9 52.36 -35.66 7.54
C ASP A 9 53.09 -34.45 8.18
N LEU A 10 52.39 -33.76 9.08
CA LEU A 10 52.84 -33.17 10.36
C LEU A 10 53.72 -31.89 10.47
N ILE A 11 53.07 -30.86 11.06
CA ILE A 11 53.39 -30.08 12.29
C ILE A 11 54.66 -29.17 12.35
N THR A 12 54.45 -27.93 12.82
CA THR A 12 55.09 -27.23 13.98
C THR A 12 55.36 -25.75 13.65
N SER A 13 54.54 -24.78 14.05
CA SER A 13 54.43 -24.09 15.37
C SER A 13 55.57 -23.09 15.69
N MET A 14 55.15 -21.93 16.25
CA MET A 14 55.83 -20.93 17.11
C MET A 14 55.69 -19.50 16.56
N LYS A 15 55.41 -18.43 17.31
CA LYS A 15 55.05 -18.15 18.73
C LYS A 15 54.79 -16.62 18.84
N GLY A 16 54.02 -16.20 19.85
CA GLY A 16 54.02 -14.85 20.44
C GLY A 16 52.87 -13.95 19.97
N SER A 17 52.15 -13.18 20.78
CA SER A 17 52.41 -12.69 22.15
C SER A 17 51.13 -12.13 22.78
N GLU A 18 50.95 -12.48 24.05
CA GLU A 18 50.29 -11.83 25.19
C GLU A 18 49.03 -10.95 25.09
N ALA A 19 48.19 -11.21 26.11
CA ALA A 19 46.92 -10.62 26.47
C ALA A 19 47.02 -9.25 27.16
N ALA A 20 45.97 -8.43 27.03
CA ALA A 20 45.49 -7.59 28.12
C ALA A 20 44.00 -7.20 27.97
N LYS A 21 43.22 -7.73 28.92
CA LYS A 21 42.13 -7.07 29.67
C LYS A 21 40.79 -6.79 28.98
N ALA A 22 39.85 -7.63 29.43
CA ALA A 22 38.44 -7.40 29.67
C ALA A 22 38.06 -5.94 30.00
N GLY A 23 36.93 -5.54 29.44
CA GLY A 23 36.16 -4.40 29.94
C GLY A 23 35.16 -3.87 28.94
N HIS A 24 34.28 -4.69 28.34
CA HIS A 24 33.11 -4.23 27.56
C HIS A 24 32.13 -5.40 27.32
N THR A 25 31.48 -5.95 28.36
CA THR A 25 30.55 -7.09 28.13
C THR A 25 29.40 -7.20 29.13
N LEU A 26 28.93 -6.07 29.65
CA LEU A 26 27.64 -6.02 30.36
C LEU A 26 26.80 -4.81 29.90
N ALA A 27 27.45 -3.68 29.58
CA ALA A 27 26.77 -2.50 29.03
C ALA A 27 26.25 -2.70 27.60
N SER A 28 26.91 -3.54 26.77
CA SER A 28 26.45 -3.83 25.41
C SER A 28 25.21 -4.70 25.40
N SER A 29 25.11 -5.71 26.27
CA SER A 29 23.94 -6.57 26.39
C SER A 29 22.72 -5.83 26.92
N GLU A 30 22.86 -4.93 27.90
CA GLU A 30 21.74 -4.08 28.36
C GLU A 30 21.33 -3.01 27.36
N THR A 31 22.27 -2.47 26.58
CA THR A 31 21.97 -1.47 25.53
C THR A 31 21.32 -2.14 24.32
N THR A 32 21.76 -3.33 23.94
CA THR A 32 21.14 -4.16 22.91
C THR A 32 19.80 -4.72 23.37
N LEU A 33 19.63 -5.11 24.64
CA LEU A 33 18.32 -5.49 25.21
C LEU A 33 17.39 -4.29 25.31
N LYS A 34 17.86 -3.10 25.71
CA LYS A 34 17.08 -1.86 25.66
C LYS A 34 16.71 -1.47 24.24
N GLN A 35 17.62 -1.60 23.27
CA GLN A 35 17.32 -1.37 21.85
C GLN A 35 16.35 -2.42 21.29
N MET A 36 16.46 -3.69 21.71
CA MET A 36 15.50 -4.74 21.36
C MET A 36 14.14 -4.51 22.04
N GLU A 37 14.11 -3.96 23.25
CA GLU A 37 12.89 -3.46 23.90
C GLU A 37 12.32 -2.25 23.14
N THR A 38 13.18 -1.31 22.69
CA THR A 38 12.78 -0.15 21.87
C THR A 38 12.33 -0.53 20.44
N LEU A 39 12.70 -1.73 19.97
CA LEU A 39 12.24 -2.25 18.67
C LEU A 39 11.05 -3.17 18.82
N SER A 40 10.91 -3.82 19.98
CA SER A 40 9.62 -4.32 20.46
C SER A 40 8.64 -3.18 20.73
N THR A 41 9.08 -1.91 20.87
CA THR A 41 8.23 -0.70 20.82
C THR A 41 7.90 -0.21 19.39
N LEU A 42 7.69 -1.15 18.47
CA LEU A 42 6.42 -1.15 17.73
C LEU A 42 5.29 -1.82 18.55
N ALA A 43 5.43 -1.93 19.86
CA ALA A 43 4.41 -1.54 20.82
C ALA A 43 4.09 -0.06 20.57
N LEU A 44 3.52 0.19 19.38
CA LEU A 44 2.56 1.25 19.19
C LEU A 44 1.57 1.00 20.30
N ASP A 45 1.54 1.93 21.24
CA ASP A 45 0.50 2.01 22.23
C ASP A 45 -0.84 1.80 21.51
N ARG A 46 -1.39 0.58 21.62
CA ARG A 46 -2.61 0.21 20.90
C ARG A 46 -3.80 0.99 21.45
N ASP A 47 -3.64 1.52 22.66
CA ASP A 47 -4.61 2.35 23.36
C ASP A 47 -4.45 3.83 22.96
N GLY A 48 -3.31 4.21 22.37
CA GLY A 48 -2.95 5.59 21.99
C GLY A 48 -3.44 6.04 20.61
N GLY A 49 -4.16 5.20 19.85
CA GLY A 49 -4.68 5.55 18.52
C GLY A 49 -3.60 5.73 17.44
N PHE A 50 -3.99 6.23 16.26
CA PHE A 50 -3.06 6.43 15.15
C PHE A 50 -2.13 7.62 15.41
N GLN A 51 -0.84 7.35 15.53
CA GLN A 51 0.20 8.37 15.73
C GLN A 51 0.74 8.87 14.39
N GLU A 52 1.01 10.17 14.29
CA GLU A 52 1.59 10.76 13.08
C GLU A 52 2.99 10.18 12.81
N LEU A 53 3.22 9.71 11.58
CA LEU A 53 4.55 9.25 11.16
C LEU A 53 5.23 10.34 10.34
N ARG A 54 6.49 10.65 10.68
CA ARG A 54 7.30 11.68 10.01
C ARG A 54 8.26 11.13 8.97
N GLY A 55 8.59 11.96 8.00
CA GLY A 55 9.66 11.76 7.02
C GLY A 55 10.11 13.10 6.43
N GLY A 56 11.10 13.74 7.06
CA GLY A 56 11.44 15.14 6.77
C GLY A 56 10.31 16.07 7.19
N ASP A 57 9.99 17.05 6.34
CA ASP A 57 8.89 17.99 6.57
C ASP A 57 7.50 17.37 6.36
N LEU A 58 7.44 16.19 5.75
CA LEU A 58 6.18 15.46 5.56
C LEU A 58 5.80 14.64 6.79
N GLY A 59 4.51 14.69 7.13
CA GLY A 59 3.83 13.85 8.12
C GLY A 59 2.71 13.04 7.48
N VAL A 60 2.37 11.89 8.05
CA VAL A 60 1.14 11.14 7.71
C VAL A 60 0.33 10.85 8.96
N ARG A 61 -0.95 11.20 8.94
CA ARG A 61 -1.89 10.96 10.05
C ARG A 61 -3.32 10.85 9.58
N ILE A 62 -4.19 10.39 10.47
CA ILE A 62 -5.64 10.44 10.25
C ILE A 62 -6.13 11.87 10.47
N ALA A 63 -7.05 12.31 9.62
CA ALA A 63 -7.76 13.58 9.78
C ALA A 63 -8.51 13.59 11.12
N THR A 64 -8.33 14.63 11.91
CA THR A 64 -8.98 14.78 13.23
C THR A 64 -9.98 15.93 13.25
N THR A 65 -10.01 16.77 12.21
CA THR A 65 -10.89 17.94 12.13
C THR A 65 -11.73 17.94 10.84
N GLU A 66 -12.84 18.67 10.86
CA GLU A 66 -13.65 18.90 9.65
C GLU A 66 -12.88 19.66 8.58
N ALA A 67 -12.05 20.64 8.96
CA ALA A 67 -11.23 21.41 8.03
C ALA A 67 -10.23 20.51 7.27
N GLU A 68 -9.67 19.50 7.92
CA GLU A 68 -8.77 18.53 7.30
C GLU A 68 -9.49 17.58 6.33
N ARG A 69 -10.70 17.14 6.69
CA ARG A 69 -11.54 16.34 5.78
C ARG A 69 -11.96 17.16 4.55
N ASP A 70 -12.34 18.43 4.76
CA ASP A 70 -12.63 19.37 3.67
C ASP A 70 -11.43 19.59 2.75
N ALA A 71 -10.23 19.74 3.32
CA ALA A 71 -8.99 19.88 2.55
C ALA A 71 -8.68 18.61 1.72
N ALA A 72 -8.91 17.42 2.27
CA ALA A 72 -8.77 16.17 1.51
C ALA A 72 -9.75 16.09 0.33
N GLN A 73 -11.01 16.49 0.55
CA GLN A 73 -12.04 16.55 -0.49
C GLN A 73 -11.71 17.59 -1.57
N ALA A 74 -11.14 18.73 -1.18
CA ALA A 74 -10.66 19.77 -2.09
C ALA A 74 -9.47 19.27 -2.93
N LEU A 75 -8.52 18.59 -2.29
CA LEU A 75 -7.36 18.01 -2.97
C LEU A 75 -7.78 16.97 -4.01
N ARG A 76 -8.73 16.09 -3.64
CA ARG A 76 -9.32 15.12 -4.57
C ARG A 76 -9.98 15.79 -5.77
N TYR A 77 -10.74 16.87 -5.54
CA TYR A 77 -11.32 17.64 -6.64
C TYR A 77 -10.23 18.18 -7.60
N LYS A 78 -9.21 18.84 -7.04
CA LYS A 78 -8.07 19.40 -7.80
C LYS A 78 -7.36 18.32 -8.63
N VAL A 79 -7.12 17.15 -8.05
CA VAL A 79 -6.39 16.08 -8.76
C VAL A 79 -7.29 15.35 -9.76
N PHE A 80 -8.45 14.86 -9.35
CA PHE A 80 -9.29 14.02 -10.21
C PHE A 80 -9.97 14.82 -11.32
N PHE A 81 -10.53 15.99 -11.01
CA PHE A 81 -11.36 16.74 -11.94
C PHE A 81 -10.57 17.79 -12.71
N GLU A 82 -9.77 18.62 -12.02
CA GLU A 82 -9.03 19.69 -12.70
C GLU A 82 -7.80 19.17 -13.45
N GLU A 83 -7.17 18.09 -12.98
CA GLU A 83 -5.96 17.54 -13.59
C GLU A 83 -6.20 16.27 -14.42
N MET A 84 -6.92 15.28 -13.87
CA MET A 84 -7.03 13.95 -14.51
C MET A 84 -8.22 13.82 -15.47
N GLY A 85 -9.05 14.86 -15.56
CA GLY A 85 -10.14 14.95 -16.54
C GLY A 85 -11.41 14.23 -16.12
N ALA A 86 -11.61 13.97 -14.83
CA ALA A 86 -12.89 13.51 -14.32
C ALA A 86 -14.00 14.55 -14.59
N ARG A 87 -15.22 14.08 -14.81
CA ARG A 87 -16.39 14.90 -15.15
C ARG A 87 -17.22 15.15 -13.88
N PRO A 88 -17.26 16.40 -13.36
CA PRO A 88 -18.02 16.69 -12.15
C PRO A 88 -19.51 16.74 -12.44
N ASP A 89 -20.32 16.24 -11.50
CA ASP A 89 -21.74 16.58 -11.46
C ASP A 89 -21.93 18.04 -11.00
N GLU A 90 -23.18 18.52 -10.99
CA GLU A 90 -23.48 19.92 -10.65
C GLU A 90 -22.98 20.27 -9.23
N ARG A 91 -23.16 19.36 -8.26
CA ARG A 91 -22.77 19.58 -6.88
C ARG A 91 -21.25 19.70 -6.77
N THR A 92 -20.53 18.71 -7.30
CA THR A 92 -19.06 18.61 -7.30
C THR A 92 -18.43 19.82 -7.96
N PHE A 93 -19.00 20.27 -9.10
CA PHE A 93 -18.54 21.46 -9.80
C PHE A 93 -18.72 22.75 -8.97
N ARG A 94 -19.87 22.90 -8.30
CA ARG A 94 -20.18 24.08 -7.49
C ARG A 94 -19.38 24.15 -6.20
N THR A 95 -19.22 23.02 -5.51
CA THR A 95 -18.51 22.97 -4.23
C THR A 95 -17.00 22.88 -4.39
N LYS A 96 -16.52 22.38 -5.55
CA LYS A 96 -15.12 22.01 -5.77
C LYS A 96 -14.63 21.02 -4.71
N ARG A 97 -15.46 20.02 -4.42
CA ARG A 97 -15.19 18.96 -3.46
C ARG A 97 -15.63 17.62 -4.06
N ASP A 98 -14.71 16.68 -4.12
CA ASP A 98 -15.04 15.28 -4.38
C ASP A 98 -15.56 14.66 -3.07
N VAL A 99 -16.88 14.45 -2.98
CA VAL A 99 -17.56 13.97 -1.77
C VAL A 99 -18.65 12.98 -2.11
N ASP A 100 -18.66 11.85 -1.42
CA ASP A 100 -19.74 10.88 -1.43
C ASP A 100 -20.17 10.49 0.00
N GLU A 101 -21.15 9.59 0.11
CA GLU A 101 -21.71 9.13 1.40
C GLU A 101 -20.69 8.40 2.28
N PHE A 102 -19.63 7.82 1.71
CA PHE A 102 -18.63 7.07 2.45
C PHE A 102 -17.70 7.99 3.24
N ASP A 103 -17.57 9.27 2.83
CA ASP A 103 -16.69 10.24 3.49
C ASP A 103 -17.12 10.56 4.94
N GLU A 104 -18.39 10.33 5.29
CA GLU A 104 -18.92 10.55 6.64
C GLU A 104 -18.46 9.48 7.63
N VAL A 105 -18.32 8.23 7.17
CA VAL A 105 -18.00 7.07 8.02
C VAL A 105 -16.56 6.59 7.89
N ALA A 106 -15.87 6.95 6.80
CA ALA A 106 -14.49 6.57 6.55
C ALA A 106 -13.50 7.46 7.31
N ASP A 107 -12.36 6.87 7.66
CA ASP A 107 -11.19 7.63 8.08
C ASP A 107 -10.48 8.20 6.84
N HIS A 108 -9.82 9.35 7.00
CA HIS A 108 -9.06 10.02 5.94
C HIS A 108 -7.60 10.06 6.34
N LEU A 109 -6.76 9.25 5.68
CA LEU A 109 -5.32 9.31 5.84
C LEU A 109 -4.79 10.51 5.05
N LEU A 110 -4.01 11.37 5.68
CA LEU A 110 -3.50 12.60 5.09
C LEU A 110 -1.98 12.56 5.05
N VAL A 111 -1.39 13.03 3.97
CA VAL A 111 0.00 13.50 3.97
C VAL A 111 -0.02 15.01 4.13
N ILE A 112 0.68 15.49 5.15
CA ILE A 112 0.75 16.91 5.50
C ILE A 112 2.19 17.38 5.31
N ASP A 113 2.36 18.51 4.63
CA ASP A 113 3.64 19.21 4.50
C ASP A 113 3.73 20.30 5.57
N HIS A 114 4.54 20.05 6.59
CA HIS A 114 4.70 20.95 7.73
C HIS A 114 5.57 22.16 7.44
N ALA A 115 6.28 22.18 6.29
CA ALA A 115 6.91 23.41 5.81
C ALA A 115 5.85 24.42 5.31
N ILE A 116 4.65 23.95 4.93
CA ILE A 116 3.52 24.78 4.51
C ILE A 116 2.63 25.11 5.72
N SER A 117 2.10 24.09 6.38
CA SER A 117 1.23 24.22 7.57
C SER A 117 1.14 22.87 8.28
N SER A 118 0.92 22.88 9.59
CA SER A 118 0.63 21.63 10.33
C SER A 118 -0.87 21.26 10.32
N GLY A 119 -1.70 22.14 9.77
CA GLY A 119 -3.16 21.99 9.67
C GLY A 119 -3.64 21.66 8.26
N ALA A 120 -4.90 21.98 7.98
CA ALA A 120 -5.60 21.66 6.74
C ALA A 120 -4.91 22.19 5.48
N GLU A 121 -4.27 23.37 5.54
CA GLU A 121 -3.58 23.98 4.40
C GLU A 121 -2.32 23.21 3.99
N GLY A 122 -1.80 22.36 4.87
CA GLY A 122 -0.64 21.53 4.60
C GLY A 122 -0.99 20.19 3.93
N VAL A 123 -2.28 19.89 3.69
CA VAL A 123 -2.69 18.61 3.11
C VAL A 123 -2.28 18.52 1.64
N VAL A 124 -1.29 17.67 1.35
CA VAL A 124 -0.68 17.49 0.02
C VAL A 124 -0.89 16.08 -0.52
N GLY A 125 -1.48 15.18 0.26
CA GLY A 125 -1.85 13.84 -0.18
C GLY A 125 -2.97 13.29 0.69
N THR A 126 -3.77 12.38 0.14
CA THR A 126 -4.83 11.73 0.93
C THR A 126 -5.12 10.31 0.46
N TYR A 127 -5.69 9.52 1.35
CA TYR A 127 -6.32 8.25 1.06
C TYR A 127 -7.53 8.00 1.96
N ARG A 128 -8.65 7.54 1.40
CA ARG A 128 -9.83 7.15 2.19
C ARG A 128 -9.69 5.71 2.68
N LEU A 129 -9.98 5.49 3.95
CA LEU A 129 -9.86 4.23 4.66
C LEU A 129 -11.23 3.84 5.24
N LEU A 130 -11.92 2.89 4.62
CA LEU A 130 -13.24 2.43 5.05
C LEU A 130 -13.16 1.00 5.61
N ARG A 131 -13.23 0.89 6.94
CA ARG A 131 -13.26 -0.40 7.63
C ARG A 131 -14.65 -1.05 7.56
N SER A 132 -14.71 -2.36 7.74
CA SER A 132 -15.97 -3.12 7.76
C SER A 132 -16.99 -2.61 8.78
N ASP A 133 -16.58 -2.29 10.02
CA ASP A 133 -17.45 -1.71 11.06
C ASP A 133 -18.05 -0.35 10.67
N ALA A 134 -17.32 0.44 9.88
CA ALA A 134 -17.81 1.71 9.35
C ALA A 134 -18.73 1.50 8.14
N ALA A 135 -18.37 0.59 7.23
CA ALA A 135 -19.16 0.24 6.04
C ALA A 135 -20.55 -0.34 6.40
N GLU A 136 -20.64 -1.10 7.51
CA GLU A 136 -21.90 -1.63 8.04
C GLU A 136 -22.96 -0.54 8.29
N LYS A 137 -22.55 0.68 8.65
CA LYS A 137 -23.47 1.81 8.86
C LYS A 137 -24.19 2.24 7.57
N LEU A 138 -23.56 2.01 6.42
CA LEU A 138 -24.12 2.23 5.09
C LEU A 138 -24.67 0.94 4.46
N GLY A 139 -24.43 -0.21 5.10
CA GLY A 139 -24.79 -1.53 4.60
C GLY A 139 -23.98 -2.01 3.41
N ARG A 140 -22.90 -1.30 3.02
CA ARG A 140 -22.09 -1.62 1.84
C ARG A 140 -20.72 -0.96 1.83
N PHE A 141 -19.84 -1.50 0.98
CA PHE A 141 -18.57 -0.91 0.56
C PHE A 141 -18.74 -0.18 -0.79
N TYR A 142 -17.88 0.80 -1.11
CA TYR A 142 -17.93 1.47 -2.41
C TYR A 142 -17.70 0.50 -3.56
N THR A 143 -16.71 -0.39 -3.44
CA THR A 143 -16.32 -1.38 -4.44
C THR A 143 -17.48 -2.32 -4.82
N SER A 144 -18.50 -2.49 -3.94
CA SER A 144 -19.71 -3.25 -4.27
C SER A 144 -20.55 -2.64 -5.40
N SER A 145 -20.35 -1.36 -5.72
CA SER A 145 -21.00 -0.69 -6.86
C SER A 145 -20.39 -1.08 -8.22
N GLU A 146 -19.24 -1.74 -8.21
CA GLU A 146 -18.54 -2.15 -9.44
C GLU A 146 -18.22 -3.64 -9.49
N TYR A 147 -18.07 -4.27 -8.33
CA TYR A 147 -17.68 -5.67 -8.18
C TYR A 147 -18.65 -6.41 -7.25
N ASP A 148 -18.94 -7.66 -7.56
CA ASP A 148 -19.41 -8.64 -6.59
C ASP A 148 -18.28 -8.95 -5.61
N ILE A 149 -18.46 -8.50 -4.38
CA ILE A 149 -17.53 -8.67 -3.26
C ILE A 149 -17.99 -9.71 -2.25
N SER A 150 -18.99 -10.54 -2.58
CA SER A 150 -19.53 -11.58 -1.69
C SER A 150 -18.44 -12.47 -1.09
N THR A 151 -17.46 -12.87 -1.90
CA THR A 151 -16.30 -13.67 -1.47
C THR A 151 -15.45 -13.01 -0.37
N LEU A 152 -15.44 -11.67 -0.29
CA LEU A 152 -14.78 -10.94 0.80
C LEU A 152 -15.71 -10.72 1.98
N THR A 153 -16.97 -10.37 1.76
CA THR A 153 -17.91 -10.11 2.87
C THR A 153 -18.29 -11.40 3.63
N GLU A 154 -18.17 -12.56 2.98
CA GLU A 154 -18.33 -13.88 3.61
C GLU A 154 -17.03 -14.35 4.30
N PHE A 155 -15.88 -13.73 4.01
CA PHE A 155 -14.62 -14.04 4.67
C PHE A 155 -14.67 -13.61 6.14
N PRO A 156 -14.34 -14.49 7.10
CA PRO A 156 -14.38 -14.16 8.52
C PRO A 156 -13.14 -13.35 8.94
N GLY A 157 -13.07 -12.10 8.50
CA GLY A 157 -11.97 -11.20 8.81
C GLY A 157 -12.31 -9.72 8.67
N ARG A 158 -11.43 -8.88 9.18
CA ARG A 158 -11.56 -7.42 9.14
C ARG A 158 -11.11 -6.90 7.79
N LEU A 159 -12.04 -6.27 7.09
CA LEU A 159 -11.78 -5.70 5.77
C LEU A 159 -11.49 -4.21 5.88
N LEU A 160 -10.59 -3.73 5.03
CA LEU A 160 -10.33 -2.31 4.81
C LEU A 160 -10.42 -2.03 3.31
N GLU A 161 -11.48 -1.33 2.92
CA GLU A 161 -11.54 -0.72 1.61
C GLU A 161 -10.69 0.56 1.59
N VAL A 162 -9.87 0.71 0.56
CA VAL A 162 -9.10 1.94 0.32
C VAL A 162 -9.38 2.50 -1.05
N GLY A 163 -9.49 3.81 -1.14
CA GLY A 163 -9.87 4.48 -2.38
C GLY A 163 -9.65 5.98 -2.31
N ARG A 164 -9.90 6.66 -3.43
CA ARG A 164 -9.71 8.12 -3.56
C ARG A 164 -8.30 8.60 -3.21
N SER A 165 -7.27 7.79 -3.52
CA SER A 165 -5.87 8.20 -3.33
C SER A 165 -5.49 9.29 -4.31
N CYS A 166 -4.93 10.38 -3.81
CA CYS A 166 -4.25 11.36 -4.65
C CYS A 166 -3.12 12.05 -3.90
N VAL A 167 -2.15 12.56 -4.66
CA VAL A 167 -1.08 13.42 -4.16
C VAL A 167 -1.00 14.64 -5.05
N GLU A 168 -0.87 15.81 -4.44
CA GLU A 168 -0.67 17.08 -5.12
C GLU A 168 0.53 16.98 -6.07
N ARG A 169 0.40 17.55 -7.27
CA ARG A 169 1.41 17.48 -8.34
C ARG A 169 2.82 17.82 -7.87
N GLY A 170 2.99 18.86 -7.06
CA GLY A 170 4.29 19.30 -6.53
C GLY A 170 4.95 18.30 -5.56
N HIS A 171 4.15 17.42 -4.96
CA HIS A 171 4.57 16.46 -3.93
C HIS A 171 4.58 15.01 -4.44
N ARG A 172 4.34 14.81 -5.74
CA ARG A 172 4.46 13.49 -6.38
C ARG A 172 5.93 13.08 -6.44
N GLY A 173 6.35 12.44 -5.38
CA GLY A 173 7.68 11.87 -5.23
C GLY A 173 7.64 10.54 -4.49
N ARG A 174 8.81 9.93 -4.34
CA ARG A 174 8.95 8.69 -3.58
C ARG A 174 8.57 8.88 -2.10
N SER A 175 8.83 10.06 -1.54
CA SER A 175 8.58 10.37 -0.12
C SER A 175 7.11 10.30 0.25
N ALA A 176 6.23 11.07 -0.41
CA ALA A 176 4.80 11.10 -0.11
C ALA A 176 4.15 9.72 -0.27
N MET A 177 4.48 9.00 -1.35
CA MET A 177 3.96 7.64 -1.58
C MET A 177 4.45 6.65 -0.51
N GLN A 178 5.74 6.67 -0.16
CA GLN A 178 6.26 5.83 0.93
C GLN A 178 5.58 6.14 2.26
N LEU A 179 5.30 7.41 2.52
CA LEU A 179 4.66 7.84 3.75
C LEU A 179 3.19 7.37 3.81
N LEU A 180 2.44 7.48 2.71
CA LEU A 180 1.09 6.88 2.60
C LEU A 180 1.13 5.38 2.88
N TRP A 181 2.04 4.62 2.26
CA TRP A 181 2.15 3.18 2.50
C TRP A 181 2.52 2.83 3.94
N ARG A 182 3.42 3.61 4.57
CA ARG A 182 3.72 3.48 6.01
C ARG A 182 2.47 3.74 6.86
N GLY A 183 1.69 4.76 6.52
CA GLY A 183 0.45 5.08 7.20
C GLY A 183 -0.58 3.96 7.09
N ILE A 184 -0.81 3.42 5.89
CA ILE A 184 -1.69 2.27 5.67
C ILE A 184 -1.21 1.06 6.48
N ALA A 185 0.09 0.76 6.49
CA ALA A 185 0.64 -0.36 7.26
C ALA A 185 0.40 -0.20 8.78
N SER A 186 0.64 1.01 9.32
CA SER A 186 0.33 1.32 10.72
C SER A 186 -1.16 1.20 11.01
N TYR A 187 -2.02 1.63 10.10
CA TYR A 187 -3.48 1.53 10.25
C TYR A 187 -3.95 0.07 10.25
N ILE A 188 -3.42 -0.75 9.32
CA ILE A 188 -3.68 -2.19 9.25
C ILE A 188 -3.31 -2.87 10.57
N PHE A 189 -2.15 -2.54 11.13
CA PHE A 189 -1.70 -3.12 12.40
C PHE A 189 -2.58 -2.68 13.58
N LEU A 190 -2.89 -1.38 13.67
CA LEU A 190 -3.72 -0.81 14.74
C LEU A 190 -5.11 -1.45 14.77
N HIS A 191 -5.75 -1.56 13.60
CA HIS A 191 -7.11 -2.08 13.48
C HIS A 191 -7.18 -3.59 13.23
N ARG A 192 -6.02 -4.26 13.15
CA ARG A 192 -5.89 -5.70 12.86
C ARG A 192 -6.67 -6.11 11.61
N ILE A 193 -6.52 -5.32 10.56
CA ILE A 193 -7.14 -5.59 9.26
C ILE A 193 -6.53 -6.87 8.70
N ASP A 194 -7.36 -7.75 8.15
CA ASP A 194 -6.95 -9.03 7.57
C ASP A 194 -6.82 -8.93 6.04
N VAL A 195 -7.67 -8.12 5.40
CA VAL A 195 -7.66 -7.89 3.96
C VAL A 195 -7.82 -6.40 3.65
N LEU A 196 -6.87 -5.85 2.90
CA LEU A 196 -6.95 -4.56 2.24
C LEU A 196 -7.47 -4.76 0.81
N PHE A 197 -8.48 -4.00 0.38
CA PHE A 197 -8.99 -4.09 -0.99
C PHE A 197 -9.51 -2.75 -1.50
N GLY A 198 -9.86 -2.67 -2.78
CA GLY A 198 -10.47 -1.48 -3.37
C GLY A 198 -10.36 -1.48 -4.89
N CYS A 199 -10.74 -0.37 -5.51
CA CYS A 199 -10.56 -0.14 -6.94
C CYS A 199 -9.27 0.65 -7.18
N ALA A 200 -8.41 0.15 -8.06
CA ALA A 200 -7.26 0.87 -8.55
C ALA A 200 -7.40 1.11 -10.06
N SER A 201 -7.02 2.29 -10.51
CA SER A 201 -7.40 2.77 -11.84
C SER A 201 -6.23 2.82 -12.81
N LEU A 202 -6.45 2.34 -14.04
CA LEU A 202 -5.64 2.65 -15.22
C LEU A 202 -6.24 3.89 -15.89
N ALA A 203 -5.39 4.78 -16.42
CA ALA A 203 -5.87 5.97 -17.11
C ALA A 203 -6.44 5.61 -18.50
N GLY A 204 -7.63 6.11 -18.81
CA GLY A 204 -8.31 5.90 -20.09
C GLY A 204 -9.48 4.92 -20.01
N THR A 205 -10.43 5.10 -20.93
CA THR A 205 -11.70 4.35 -20.99
C THR A 205 -11.80 3.37 -22.15
N ASN A 206 -10.71 3.17 -22.90
CA ASN A 206 -10.64 2.19 -23.99
C ASN A 206 -9.86 0.95 -23.54
N PRO A 207 -10.54 -0.17 -23.22
CA PRO A 207 -9.88 -1.41 -22.78
C PRO A 207 -8.92 -2.00 -23.83
N ASP A 208 -9.15 -1.77 -25.12
CA ASP A 208 -8.27 -2.27 -26.18
C ASP A 208 -6.94 -1.52 -26.21
N ALA A 209 -6.95 -0.23 -25.82
CA ALA A 209 -5.72 0.53 -25.65
C ALA A 209 -4.93 0.12 -24.40
N LEU A 210 -5.59 -0.54 -23.45
CA LEU A 210 -5.05 -1.05 -22.18
C LEU A 210 -4.85 -2.58 -22.20
N ALA A 211 -4.95 -3.20 -23.38
CA ALA A 211 -5.04 -4.65 -23.52
C ALA A 211 -3.85 -5.40 -22.91
N ASP A 212 -2.63 -4.85 -23.06
CA ASP A 212 -1.41 -5.45 -22.53
C ASP A 212 -1.36 -5.39 -21.00
N GLU A 213 -1.71 -4.23 -20.41
CA GLU A 213 -1.75 -4.03 -18.96
C GLU A 213 -2.82 -4.90 -18.31
N LEU A 214 -4.03 -4.94 -18.89
CA LEU A 214 -5.13 -5.77 -18.41
C LEU A 214 -4.79 -7.26 -18.50
N THR A 215 -4.24 -7.71 -19.63
CA THR A 215 -3.84 -9.11 -19.82
C THR A 215 -2.71 -9.48 -18.86
N TYR A 216 -1.73 -8.59 -18.67
CA TYR A 216 -0.65 -8.77 -17.71
C TYR A 216 -1.18 -8.95 -16.28
N LEU A 217 -2.09 -8.07 -15.84
CA LEU A 217 -2.68 -8.13 -14.50
C LEU A 217 -3.48 -9.42 -14.31
N HIS A 218 -4.35 -9.77 -15.27
CA HIS A 218 -5.15 -10.98 -15.22
C HIS A 218 -4.28 -12.24 -15.20
N HIS A 219 -3.31 -12.35 -16.11
CA HIS A 219 -2.51 -13.58 -16.22
C HIS A 219 -1.59 -13.81 -15.02
N ASN A 220 -1.00 -12.75 -14.46
CA ASN A 220 0.06 -12.87 -13.47
C ASN A 220 -0.41 -12.65 -12.03
N HIS A 221 -1.53 -11.94 -11.82
CA HIS A 221 -1.94 -11.47 -10.50
C HIS A 221 -3.39 -11.77 -10.15
N LEU A 222 -4.14 -12.52 -10.97
CA LEU A 222 -5.53 -12.86 -10.66
C LEU A 222 -5.64 -13.59 -9.31
N ALA A 223 -6.56 -13.13 -8.48
CA ALA A 223 -6.80 -13.70 -7.16
C ALA A 223 -7.19 -15.18 -7.25
N PRO A 224 -6.83 -16.01 -6.25
CA PRO A 224 -7.35 -17.37 -6.15
C PRO A 224 -8.88 -17.34 -5.98
N PRO A 225 -9.63 -18.39 -6.39
CA PRO A 225 -11.09 -18.37 -6.37
C PRO A 225 -11.72 -17.95 -5.04
N ALA A 226 -11.12 -18.32 -3.91
CA ALA A 226 -11.62 -17.99 -2.57
C ALA A 226 -11.55 -16.49 -2.20
N LEU A 227 -10.78 -15.69 -2.93
CA LEU A 227 -10.63 -14.23 -2.71
C LEU A 227 -10.95 -13.42 -3.97
N ARG A 228 -11.45 -14.07 -5.03
CA ARG A 228 -11.62 -13.45 -6.33
C ARG A 228 -12.96 -12.72 -6.37
N ILE A 229 -12.90 -11.41 -6.13
CA ILE A 229 -14.01 -10.52 -6.47
C ILE A 229 -14.10 -10.34 -7.98
N ARG A 230 -15.32 -10.17 -8.49
CA ARG A 230 -15.59 -10.14 -9.92
C ARG A 230 -16.38 -8.90 -10.29
N ALA A 231 -16.05 -8.23 -11.39
CA ALA A 231 -16.82 -7.09 -11.87
C ALA A 231 -18.28 -7.50 -12.11
N LEU A 232 -19.22 -6.62 -11.78
CA LEU A 232 -20.65 -6.89 -11.93
C LEU A 232 -20.99 -7.19 -13.40
N PRO A 233 -21.98 -8.06 -13.68
CA PRO A 233 -22.24 -8.53 -15.05
C PRO A 233 -22.48 -7.42 -16.08
N ASP A 234 -23.12 -6.32 -15.67
CA ASP A 234 -23.43 -5.14 -16.48
C ASP A 234 -22.25 -4.16 -16.64
N ARG A 235 -21.20 -4.32 -15.84
CA ARG A 235 -19.97 -3.50 -15.87
C ARG A 235 -18.72 -4.28 -16.29
N TYR A 236 -18.86 -5.59 -16.51
CA TYR A 236 -17.74 -6.49 -16.75
C TYR A 236 -17.02 -6.22 -18.07
N VAL A 237 -15.71 -5.98 -17.99
CA VAL A 237 -14.80 -5.93 -19.13
C VAL A 237 -13.78 -7.05 -19.03
N GLU A 238 -13.68 -7.87 -20.08
CA GLU A 238 -12.70 -8.96 -20.13
C GLU A 238 -11.27 -8.42 -20.11
N MET A 239 -10.46 -8.90 -19.17
CA MET A 239 -9.09 -8.43 -18.98
C MET A 239 -8.07 -9.17 -19.86
N GLN A 240 -8.29 -10.45 -20.16
CA GLN A 240 -7.42 -11.22 -21.06
C GLN A 240 -7.75 -10.87 -22.52
N ARG A 241 -7.10 -9.85 -23.05
CA ARG A 241 -7.39 -9.26 -24.37
C ARG A 241 -6.37 -9.63 -25.45
N THR A 242 -5.16 -10.03 -25.06
CA THR A 242 -4.07 -10.46 -25.94
C THR A 242 -3.51 -11.82 -25.50
N ASP A 243 -2.62 -12.40 -26.31
CA ASP A 243 -1.90 -13.61 -25.91
C ASP A 243 -0.91 -13.28 -24.78
N PRO A 244 -1.09 -13.83 -23.56
CA PRO A 244 -0.20 -13.55 -22.44
C PRO A 244 1.25 -13.99 -22.69
N HIS A 245 1.48 -14.96 -23.59
CA HIS A 245 2.82 -15.42 -23.93
C HIS A 245 3.56 -14.51 -24.91
N ALA A 246 2.86 -13.57 -25.54
CA ALA A 246 3.43 -12.58 -26.46
C ALA A 246 3.77 -11.24 -25.77
N LEU A 247 3.44 -11.08 -24.47
CA LEU A 247 3.63 -9.82 -23.75
C LEU A 247 5.09 -9.53 -23.42
N ASP A 248 5.51 -8.28 -23.60
CA ASP A 248 6.69 -7.74 -22.91
C ASP A 248 6.30 -7.33 -21.48
N PHE A 249 6.57 -8.24 -20.52
CA PHE A 249 6.24 -8.01 -19.11
C PHE A 249 6.90 -6.74 -18.54
N ARG A 250 8.12 -6.41 -18.97
CA ARG A 250 8.82 -5.24 -18.45
C ARG A 250 8.16 -3.97 -18.96
N ALA A 251 7.76 -3.94 -20.23
CA ALA A 251 7.00 -2.83 -20.78
C ALA A 251 5.64 -2.66 -20.07
N CYS A 252 4.90 -3.75 -19.84
CA CYS A 252 3.63 -3.73 -19.12
C CYS A 252 3.78 -3.13 -17.72
N VAL A 253 4.72 -3.66 -16.92
CA VAL A 253 4.97 -3.17 -15.55
C VAL A 253 5.37 -1.69 -15.55
N ASN A 254 6.15 -1.23 -16.53
CA ASN A 254 6.55 0.18 -16.61
C ASN A 254 5.35 1.11 -16.83
N LYS A 255 4.38 0.69 -17.66
CA LYS A 255 3.15 1.44 -17.93
C LYS A 255 2.15 1.43 -16.78
N LEU A 256 2.18 0.42 -15.90
CA LEU A 256 1.29 0.37 -14.74
C LEU A 256 1.45 1.60 -13.82
N PRO A 257 0.35 2.15 -13.29
CA PRO A 257 0.37 3.21 -12.29
C PRO A 257 1.24 2.87 -11.07
N PRO A 258 1.92 3.86 -10.45
CA PRO A 258 2.73 3.64 -9.24
C PRO A 258 1.98 2.95 -8.09
N LEU A 259 0.68 3.24 -7.94
CA LEU A 259 -0.16 2.66 -6.90
C LEU A 259 -0.42 1.17 -7.13
N ILE A 260 -0.81 0.77 -8.35
CA ILE A 260 -0.96 -0.64 -8.74
C ILE A 260 0.35 -1.40 -8.50
N LYS A 261 1.48 -0.84 -8.97
CA LYS A 261 2.81 -1.40 -8.67
C LYS A 261 3.09 -1.54 -7.17
N GLY A 262 2.55 -0.64 -6.35
CA GLY A 262 2.59 -0.70 -4.89
C GLY A 262 1.94 -1.97 -4.35
N TYR A 263 0.68 -2.21 -4.71
CA TYR A 263 -0.06 -3.41 -4.32
C TYR A 263 0.63 -4.69 -4.77
N LEU A 264 1.03 -4.79 -6.04
CA LEU A 264 1.68 -5.98 -6.58
C LEU A 264 3.01 -6.28 -5.84
N ARG A 265 3.78 -5.24 -5.48
CA ARG A 265 5.01 -5.41 -4.69
C ARG A 265 4.73 -6.02 -3.31
N LEU A 266 3.55 -5.77 -2.74
CA LEU A 266 3.12 -6.32 -1.45
C LEU A 266 2.54 -7.73 -1.58
N GLY A 267 2.53 -8.31 -2.80
CA GLY A 267 1.90 -9.61 -3.06
C GLY A 267 0.40 -9.50 -3.28
N GLY A 268 -0.07 -8.32 -3.69
CA GLY A 268 -1.47 -8.10 -4.01
C GLY A 268 -1.92 -8.86 -5.26
N TYR A 269 -3.20 -9.17 -5.27
CA TYR A 269 -3.92 -9.78 -6.37
C TYR A 269 -4.83 -8.77 -7.06
N VAL A 270 -5.32 -9.13 -8.24
CA VAL A 270 -6.42 -8.43 -8.92
C VAL A 270 -7.68 -9.29 -8.98
N GLY A 271 -8.84 -8.62 -9.04
CA GLY A 271 -10.12 -9.26 -9.30
C GLY A 271 -10.28 -9.73 -10.75
N ASP A 272 -11.44 -10.32 -11.03
CA ASP A 272 -11.83 -10.80 -12.35
C ASP A 272 -12.74 -9.78 -13.05
N GLY A 273 -12.31 -9.33 -14.22
CA GLY A 273 -12.97 -8.28 -14.97
C GLY A 273 -12.49 -6.89 -14.53
N ALA A 274 -12.31 -6.02 -15.52
CA ALA A 274 -12.14 -4.60 -15.30
C ALA A 274 -13.48 -3.89 -15.42
N VAL A 275 -13.50 -2.60 -15.07
CA VAL A 275 -14.69 -1.76 -15.11
C VAL A 275 -14.31 -0.42 -15.75
N VAL A 276 -15.02 0.00 -16.80
CA VAL A 276 -14.81 1.35 -17.36
C VAL A 276 -15.56 2.37 -16.50
N ASP A 277 -14.84 3.39 -16.05
CA ASP A 277 -15.37 4.55 -15.35
C ASP A 277 -15.26 5.80 -16.24
N GLU A 278 -16.35 6.09 -16.93
CA GLU A 278 -16.50 7.26 -17.79
C GLU A 278 -16.52 8.59 -17.03
N GLN A 279 -16.83 8.57 -15.73
CA GLN A 279 -16.83 9.76 -14.90
C GLN A 279 -15.39 10.15 -14.58
N PHE A 280 -14.56 9.21 -14.16
CA PHE A 280 -13.17 9.46 -13.78
C PHE A 280 -12.18 9.34 -14.94
N ASN A 281 -12.64 8.96 -16.13
CA ASN A 281 -11.81 8.73 -17.31
C ASN A 281 -10.76 7.62 -17.07
N THR A 282 -11.22 6.52 -16.47
CA THR A 282 -10.37 5.40 -16.07
C THR A 282 -10.97 4.04 -16.45
N THR A 283 -10.11 3.03 -16.40
CA THR A 283 -10.50 1.63 -16.36
C THR A 283 -10.01 1.05 -15.04
N ASP A 284 -10.95 0.70 -14.19
CA ASP A 284 -10.71 0.26 -12.82
C ASP A 284 -10.50 -1.26 -12.79
N VAL A 285 -9.56 -1.66 -11.94
CA VAL A 285 -9.31 -3.05 -11.57
C VAL A 285 -9.42 -3.20 -10.06
N ALA A 286 -10.16 -4.21 -9.63
CA ALA A 286 -10.18 -4.63 -8.25
C ALA A 286 -8.77 -5.05 -7.81
N VAL A 287 -8.30 -4.56 -6.66
CA VAL A 287 -7.02 -4.96 -6.05
C VAL A 287 -7.24 -5.46 -4.63
N LEU A 288 -6.47 -6.47 -4.22
CA LEU A 288 -6.60 -7.11 -2.91
C LEU A 288 -5.22 -7.45 -2.34
N VAL A 289 -5.01 -7.25 -1.04
CA VAL A 289 -3.79 -7.64 -0.33
C VAL A 289 -4.16 -8.26 1.01
N LYS A 290 -3.73 -9.50 1.27
CA LYS A 290 -3.80 -10.09 2.61
C LYS A 290 -2.76 -9.45 3.52
N SER A 291 -3.16 -9.04 4.72
CA SER A 291 -2.28 -8.39 5.69
C SER A 291 -1.08 -9.23 6.13
N GLU A 292 -1.23 -10.56 6.14
CA GLU A 292 -0.11 -11.49 6.40
C GLU A 292 1.06 -11.27 5.41
N LEU A 293 0.76 -10.97 4.14
CA LEU A 293 1.77 -10.75 3.10
C LEU A 293 2.47 -9.38 3.25
N LEU A 294 1.78 -8.40 3.83
CA LEU A 294 2.33 -7.09 4.19
C LEU A 294 3.35 -7.24 5.33
N ALA A 295 2.99 -7.98 6.38
CA ALA A 295 3.82 -8.22 7.56
C ALA A 295 5.16 -8.87 7.17
N ASP A 296 5.13 -9.95 6.39
CA ASP A 296 6.34 -10.68 5.98
C ASP A 296 7.34 -9.83 5.17
N LYS A 297 6.86 -8.89 4.36
CA LYS A 297 7.72 -8.05 3.51
C LYS A 297 8.25 -6.83 4.25
N TYR A 298 7.43 -6.21 5.09
CA TYR A 298 7.91 -5.12 5.96
C TYR A 298 8.92 -5.64 6.98
N TYR A 299 8.71 -6.82 7.57
CA TYR A 299 9.65 -7.45 8.50
C TYR A 299 11.01 -7.72 7.83
N ARG A 300 11.02 -8.27 6.60
CA ARG A 300 12.25 -8.54 5.83
C ARG A 300 12.99 -7.28 5.37
N HIS A 301 12.27 -6.21 5.01
CA HIS A 301 12.90 -4.93 4.68
C HIS A 301 13.55 -4.29 5.92
N TYR A 302 12.93 -4.46 7.08
CA TYR A 302 13.45 -3.96 8.35
C TYR A 302 14.65 -4.77 8.86
N GLU A 303 14.59 -6.10 8.78
CA GLU A 303 15.72 -7.00 9.10
C GLU A 303 16.97 -6.66 8.27
N ARG A 304 16.78 -6.29 6.99
CA ARG A 304 17.88 -5.85 6.12
C ARG A 304 18.53 -4.54 6.60
N ARG A 305 17.73 -3.53 6.97
CA ARG A 305 18.27 -2.26 7.52
C ARG A 305 18.95 -2.43 8.88
N LEU A 306 18.53 -3.42 9.67
CA LEU A 306 19.19 -3.79 10.92
C LEU A 306 20.53 -4.46 10.67
N ARG A 307 20.63 -5.36 9.68
CA ARG A 307 21.94 -5.94 9.28
C ARG A 307 22.88 -4.86 8.73
N ASP A 308 22.39 -4.00 7.84
CA ASP A 308 23.18 -2.91 7.27
C ASP A 308 23.62 -1.84 8.31
N ALA A 309 23.01 -1.82 9.50
CA ALA A 309 23.38 -0.94 10.61
C ALA A 309 24.26 -1.63 11.68
N LEU A 310 24.42 -2.96 11.57
CA LEU A 310 25.25 -3.79 12.45
C LEU A 310 26.57 -4.24 11.79
N ASP A 311 26.71 -4.03 10.47
CA ASP A 311 27.95 -4.12 9.70
C ASP A 311 28.64 -2.74 9.57
#